data_AF-A0A9D1S9C0-F1
#
_entry.id   AF-A0A9D1S9C0-F1
#
_cell.length_a   1.000
_cell.length_b   1.000
_cell.length_c   1.000
_cell.angle_alpha   90.00
_cell.angle_beta   90.00
_cell.angle_gamma   90.00
#
_symmetry.space_group_name_H-M   'P 1'
#
loop_
_entity.id
_entity.type
_entity.pdbx_description
1 polymer ?
#
loop_
_entity_poly.entity_id
_entity_poly.type
_entity_poly.pdbx_seq_one_letter_code
_entity_poly.pdbx_strand_id
1 'polypeptide(L)'
;MAYTALYRKFRPLTFSEMVGQEHITRTLKNQIIAGRVGHAYLLNGVRGTGKTSAAKILARAINCLNPKDGEPCNECEICKAALSGSLTDIVEMDAASNNSVEDIRQIREEVNFLPTLAKYRVYIIDEVHMLSTGAFNALLKTLEEPPEHVKFILATTEPQKLPATILSRCQRFDFKKIPDSDIIKRLEIVCEKSEINITKEALKIIANLSEGALRDALSILERCVQDGNNEIDEAKVKELVGIPKLESIAKITSSIIQYQAEECLDELNVVIEQGKDVVTLLWELVKYIRDILLYKTTKQEGIYSKEEIEELKKLSDQVSKERLIQLIYSLSELENNMKWSSQKLIVLQSGLIGLCSKRENYGLEEIEKRISILENNIKELQTRPNTVVVKETENNNGQMKENKKEASRTEKLEVKIGKKDIKPNEEWKKLIVKMKENGKIMLYTNLLGTTIKEINDMTIGIYFPNGLTAFGKTVLEKPDTKMELEKELSMIYGKEMKIKLIDEKAEIKVENNTNEIENLAKEMDIPIQIIDE
;
A
#
# COMPACT_ATOMS: atom_id res chain seq x y z
N MET A 1 -36.44 -13.11 17.65
CA MET A 1 -36.09 -12.06 16.66
C MET A 1 -34.65 -12.29 16.23
N ALA A 2 -34.34 -12.19 14.94
CA ALA A 2 -32.97 -12.35 14.45
C ALA A 2 -32.05 -11.32 15.13
N TYR A 3 -30.95 -11.79 15.72
CA TYR A 3 -29.94 -10.93 16.33
C TYR A 3 -29.47 -9.89 15.30
N THR A 4 -29.59 -8.61 15.64
CA THR A 4 -29.19 -7.50 14.77
C THR A 4 -27.99 -6.82 15.40
N ALA A 5 -26.87 -6.79 14.67
CA ALA A 5 -25.63 -6.17 15.10
C ALA A 5 -25.82 -4.69 15.51
N LEU A 6 -25.06 -4.23 16.51
CA LEU A 6 -25.21 -2.89 17.09
C LEU A 6 -25.02 -1.80 16.05
N TYR A 7 -24.03 -1.96 15.16
CA TYR A 7 -23.77 -0.98 14.09
C TYR A 7 -24.92 -0.89 13.07
N ARG A 8 -25.78 -1.92 12.96
CA ARG A 8 -26.99 -1.88 12.13
C ARG A 8 -28.17 -1.28 12.90
N LYS A 9 -28.36 -1.72 14.16
CA LYS A 9 -29.45 -1.25 15.04
C LYS A 9 -29.36 0.25 15.31
N PHE A 10 -28.15 0.78 15.52
CA PHE A 10 -27.89 2.18 15.84
C PHE A 10 -27.42 3.01 14.64
N ARG A 11 -27.65 2.51 13.41
CA ARG A 11 -27.37 3.26 12.19
C ARG A 11 -28.24 4.52 12.18
N PRO A 12 -27.65 5.72 11.96
CA PRO A 12 -28.40 6.95 12.03
C PRO A 12 -29.49 7.02 10.95
N LEU A 13 -30.69 7.43 11.34
CA LEU A 13 -31.85 7.55 10.46
C LEU A 13 -32.04 8.98 9.94
N THR A 14 -31.49 9.96 10.65
CA THR A 14 -31.52 11.38 10.29
C THR A 14 -30.12 11.98 10.30
N PHE A 15 -29.98 13.17 9.69
CA PHE A 15 -28.71 13.88 9.68
C PHE A 15 -28.29 14.36 11.07
N SER A 16 -29.24 14.65 11.96
CA SER A 16 -28.97 15.05 13.35
C SER A 16 -28.35 13.94 14.21
N GLU A 17 -28.55 12.68 13.84
CA GLU A 17 -27.97 11.53 14.55
C GLU A 17 -26.54 11.19 14.10
N MET A 18 -26.04 11.84 13.04
CA MET A 18 -24.69 11.66 12.55
C MET A 18 -23.69 12.35 13.49
N VAL A 19 -22.60 11.65 13.81
CA VAL A 19 -21.63 12.11 14.81
C VAL A 19 -20.38 12.67 14.13
N GLY A 20 -19.95 13.87 14.53
CA GLY A 20 -18.68 14.50 14.10
C GLY A 20 -18.65 14.96 12.64
N GLN A 21 -19.81 15.14 12.01
CA GLN A 21 -19.95 15.56 10.60
C GLN A 21 -20.92 16.75 10.45
N GLU A 22 -20.92 17.68 11.40
CA GLU A 22 -21.88 18.79 11.53
C GLU A 22 -21.83 19.73 10.32
N HIS A 23 -20.64 20.02 9.80
CA HIS A 23 -20.48 20.88 8.62
C HIS A 23 -21.10 20.26 7.36
N ILE A 24 -20.93 18.96 7.16
CA ILE A 24 -21.46 18.23 5.99
C ILE A 24 -22.98 18.14 6.10
N THR A 25 -23.48 17.66 7.24
CA THR A 25 -24.91 17.49 7.49
C THR A 25 -25.67 18.80 7.39
N ARG A 26 -25.12 19.90 7.94
CA ARG A 26 -25.70 21.25 7.80
C ARG A 26 -25.79 21.69 6.33
N THR A 27 -24.73 21.45 5.55
CA THR A 27 -24.71 21.83 4.13
C THR A 27 -25.74 21.04 3.34
N LEU A 28 -25.83 19.73 3.55
CA LEU A 28 -26.83 18.88 2.89
C LEU A 28 -28.26 19.29 3.26
N LYS A 29 -28.55 19.54 4.55
CA LYS A 29 -29.85 20.04 5.01
C LYS A 29 -30.22 21.35 4.31
N ASN A 30 -29.31 22.31 4.28
CA ASN A 30 -29.53 23.61 3.65
C ASN A 30 -29.82 23.49 2.15
N GLN A 31 -29.16 22.57 1.45
CA GLN A 31 -29.42 22.31 0.02
C GLN A 31 -30.83 21.76 -0.21
N ILE A 32 -31.28 20.84 0.64
CA ILE A 32 -32.62 20.26 0.57
C ILE A 32 -33.67 21.33 0.84
N ILE A 33 -33.48 22.14 1.89
CA ILE A 33 -34.38 23.26 2.23
C ILE A 33 -34.46 24.27 1.08
N ALA A 34 -33.33 24.60 0.45
CA ALA A 34 -33.27 25.54 -0.66
C ALA A 34 -33.71 24.94 -2.01
N GLY A 35 -34.08 23.65 -2.06
CA GLY A 35 -34.42 22.97 -3.32
C GLY A 35 -33.26 22.84 -4.31
N ARG A 36 -32.01 23.06 -3.87
CA ARG A 36 -30.79 23.05 -4.71
C ARG A 36 -30.05 21.72 -4.58
N VAL A 37 -30.71 20.64 -4.99
CA VAL A 37 -30.14 19.29 -4.96
C VAL A 37 -29.30 19.05 -6.22
N GLY A 38 -28.01 18.80 -6.04
CA GLY A 38 -27.07 18.50 -7.11
C GLY A 38 -27.40 17.20 -7.84
N HIS A 39 -26.91 17.04 -9.08
CA HIS A 39 -27.11 15.80 -9.84
C HIS A 39 -26.20 14.66 -9.36
N ALA A 40 -25.01 14.98 -8.84
CA ALA A 40 -24.06 14.00 -8.34
C ALA A 40 -23.35 14.48 -7.06
N TYR A 41 -23.30 13.59 -6.07
CA TYR A 41 -22.63 13.77 -4.78
C TYR A 41 -21.48 12.77 -4.66
N LEU A 42 -20.32 13.20 -4.19
CA LEU A 42 -19.20 12.32 -3.85
C LEU A 42 -18.89 12.43 -2.36
N LEU A 43 -19.18 11.37 -1.62
CA LEU A 43 -18.90 11.22 -0.20
C LEU A 43 -17.56 10.49 -0.04
N ASN A 44 -16.54 11.20 0.40
CA ASN A 44 -15.18 10.67 0.58
C ASN A 44 -14.82 10.64 2.06
N GLY A 45 -14.01 9.68 2.49
CA GLY A 45 -13.42 9.64 3.83
C GLY A 45 -13.10 8.23 4.29
N VAL A 46 -12.53 8.09 5.49
CA VAL A 46 -12.16 6.79 6.07
C VAL A 46 -13.39 5.88 6.19
N ARG A 47 -13.18 4.56 6.18
CA ARG A 47 -14.25 3.59 6.44
C ARG A 47 -14.88 3.87 7.81
N GLY A 48 -16.19 3.64 7.94
CA GLY A 48 -16.87 3.76 9.23
C GLY A 48 -17.19 5.17 9.73
N THR A 49 -16.83 6.24 8.99
CA THR A 49 -17.16 7.64 9.31
C THR A 49 -18.61 8.06 8.98
N GLY A 50 -19.38 7.16 8.35
CA GLY A 50 -20.81 7.37 8.08
C GLY A 50 -21.20 7.74 6.65
N LYS A 51 -20.29 7.64 5.67
CA LYS A 51 -20.55 7.93 4.23
C LYS A 51 -21.84 7.28 3.69
N THR A 52 -21.93 5.96 3.73
CA THR A 52 -23.11 5.21 3.24
C THR A 52 -24.37 5.54 4.03
N SER A 53 -24.25 5.85 5.33
CA SER A 53 -25.39 6.27 6.14
C SER A 53 -25.90 7.64 5.71
N ALA A 54 -25.01 8.60 5.49
CA ALA A 54 -25.34 9.92 4.95
C ALA A 54 -25.95 9.83 3.54
N ALA A 55 -25.44 8.93 2.68
CA ALA A 55 -26.02 8.68 1.35
C ALA A 55 -27.48 8.22 1.44
N LYS A 56 -27.75 7.24 2.30
CA LYS A 56 -29.12 6.74 2.53
C LYS A 56 -30.04 7.80 3.13
N ILE A 57 -29.55 8.60 4.09
CA ILE A 57 -30.32 9.71 4.68
C ILE A 57 -30.64 10.74 3.60
N LEU A 58 -29.66 11.12 2.78
CA LEU A 58 -29.84 12.08 1.68
C LEU A 58 -30.87 11.58 0.68
N ALA A 59 -30.75 10.34 0.20
CA ALA A 59 -31.68 9.73 -0.73
C ALA A 59 -33.12 9.74 -0.20
N ARG A 60 -33.31 9.43 1.10
CA ARG A 60 -34.62 9.54 1.75
C ARG A 60 -35.10 10.98 1.86
N ALA A 61 -34.22 11.92 2.21
CA ALA A 61 -34.58 13.31 2.44
C ALA A 61 -35.04 14.01 1.15
N ILE A 62 -34.37 13.75 0.02
CA ILE A 62 -34.72 14.36 -1.28
C ILE A 62 -36.04 13.82 -1.85
N ASN A 63 -36.41 12.59 -1.46
CA ASN A 63 -37.64 11.91 -1.90
C ASN A 63 -38.74 11.94 -0.85
N CYS A 64 -38.50 12.55 0.32
CA CYS A 64 -39.48 12.62 1.39
C CYS A 64 -40.68 13.48 0.96
N LEU A 65 -41.90 13.02 1.25
CA LEU A 65 -43.12 13.80 1.00
C LEU A 65 -43.26 14.97 1.98
N ASN A 66 -42.79 14.80 3.22
CA ASN A 66 -42.94 15.75 4.32
C ASN A 66 -41.59 16.05 4.98
N PRO A 67 -40.58 16.58 4.26
CA PRO A 67 -39.29 16.89 4.86
C PRO A 67 -39.43 18.00 5.92
N LYS A 68 -38.74 17.85 7.05
CA LYS A 68 -38.67 18.87 8.12
C LYS A 68 -37.23 19.32 8.29
N ASP A 69 -36.95 20.60 8.12
CA ASP A 69 -35.59 21.17 8.23
C ASP A 69 -34.51 20.43 7.42
N GLY A 70 -34.89 19.95 6.22
CA GLY A 70 -34.00 19.17 5.35
C GLY A 70 -33.77 17.72 5.81
N GLU A 71 -34.52 17.23 6.79
CA GLU A 71 -34.48 15.84 7.26
C GLU A 71 -35.62 14.99 6.69
N PRO A 72 -35.40 13.67 6.51
CA PRO A 72 -36.47 12.75 6.19
C PRO A 72 -37.39 12.56 7.39
N CYS A 73 -38.70 12.55 7.19
CA CYS A 73 -39.66 12.34 8.27
C CYS A 73 -39.66 10.91 8.83
N ASN A 74 -39.17 9.93 8.06
CA ASN A 74 -39.16 8.51 8.40
C ASN A 74 -40.56 7.86 8.64
N GLU A 75 -41.65 8.60 8.41
CA GLU A 75 -43.01 8.15 8.66
C GLU A 75 -43.89 8.05 7.40
N CYS A 76 -43.56 8.79 6.34
CA CYS A 76 -44.29 8.72 5.07
C CYS A 76 -44.02 7.42 4.31
N GLU A 77 -44.87 7.09 3.34
CA GLU A 77 -44.80 5.85 2.57
C GLU A 77 -43.45 5.68 1.86
N ILE A 78 -42.91 6.75 1.27
CA ILE A 78 -41.61 6.73 0.61
C ILE A 78 -40.48 6.46 1.61
N CYS A 79 -40.48 7.14 2.77
CA CYS A 79 -39.44 6.92 3.76
C CYS A 79 -39.52 5.52 4.37
N LYS A 80 -40.72 5.01 4.63
CA LYS A 80 -40.94 3.64 5.13
C LYS A 80 -40.46 2.60 4.11
N ALA A 81 -40.84 2.75 2.84
CA ALA A 81 -40.41 1.87 1.75
C ALA A 81 -38.88 1.91 1.55
N ALA A 82 -38.26 3.08 1.69
CA ALA A 82 -36.81 3.21 1.62
C ALA A 82 -36.10 2.56 2.83
N LEU A 83 -36.69 2.60 4.03
CA LEU A 83 -36.14 1.95 5.22
C LEU A 83 -36.28 0.42 5.17
N SER A 84 -37.37 -0.09 4.59
CA SER A 84 -37.55 -1.53 4.36
C SER A 84 -36.78 -2.05 3.13
N GLY A 85 -36.20 -1.17 2.32
CA GLY A 85 -35.47 -1.52 1.10
C GLY A 85 -36.38 -1.97 -0.06
N SER A 86 -37.68 -1.68 0.01
CA SER A 86 -38.66 -2.07 -1.02
C SER A 86 -38.88 -0.98 -2.08
N LEU A 87 -38.29 0.21 -1.90
CA LEU A 87 -38.40 1.32 -2.85
C LEU A 87 -37.47 1.11 -4.04
N THR A 88 -38.02 0.78 -5.20
CA THR A 88 -37.27 0.54 -6.46
C THR A 88 -36.56 1.78 -7.01
N ASP A 89 -37.01 2.98 -6.63
CA ASP A 89 -36.43 4.25 -7.07
C ASP A 89 -35.13 4.61 -6.34
N ILE A 90 -34.76 3.89 -5.27
CA ILE A 90 -33.44 3.99 -4.64
C ILE A 90 -32.68 2.71 -4.94
N VAL A 91 -31.70 2.79 -5.82
CA VAL A 91 -30.87 1.66 -6.23
C VAL A 91 -29.55 1.74 -5.46
N GLU A 92 -29.30 0.74 -4.62
CA GLU A 92 -28.03 0.59 -3.90
C GLU A 92 -27.15 -0.44 -4.60
N MET A 93 -25.93 -0.05 -4.94
CA MET A 93 -24.95 -0.90 -5.58
C MET A 93 -23.62 -0.81 -4.84
N ASP A 94 -23.09 -1.96 -4.45
CA ASP A 94 -21.72 -2.07 -3.96
C ASP A 94 -20.80 -2.37 -5.15
N ALA A 95 -19.94 -1.41 -5.50
CA ALA A 95 -19.01 -1.56 -6.61
C ALA A 95 -17.95 -2.64 -6.35
N ALA A 96 -17.75 -3.11 -5.12
CA ALA A 96 -16.86 -4.23 -4.85
C ALA A 96 -17.43 -5.57 -5.36
N SER A 97 -18.76 -5.74 -5.34
CA SER A 97 -19.44 -6.95 -5.84
C SER A 97 -19.93 -6.81 -7.28
N ASN A 98 -20.29 -5.59 -7.70
CA ASN A 98 -20.89 -5.31 -9.01
C ASN A 98 -19.96 -4.38 -9.83
N ASN A 99 -18.74 -4.84 -10.10
CA ASN A 99 -17.71 -4.04 -10.79
C ASN A 99 -17.71 -4.21 -12.32
N SER A 100 -18.62 -5.02 -12.86
CA SER A 100 -18.62 -5.37 -14.26
C SER A 100 -19.11 -4.21 -15.12
N VAL A 101 -18.65 -4.15 -16.37
CA VAL A 101 -19.09 -3.13 -17.33
C VAL A 101 -20.60 -3.31 -17.64
N GLU A 102 -21.10 -4.54 -17.54
CA GLU A 102 -22.48 -4.86 -17.86
C GLU A 102 -23.46 -4.33 -16.80
N ASP A 103 -23.12 -4.44 -15.51
CA ASP A 103 -23.92 -3.89 -14.42
C ASP A 103 -24.14 -2.38 -14.57
N ILE A 104 -23.09 -1.64 -14.95
CA ILE A 104 -23.20 -0.19 -15.20
C ILE A 104 -23.96 0.11 -16.50
N ARG A 105 -23.85 -0.74 -17.53
CA ARG A 105 -24.63 -0.54 -18.76
C ARG A 105 -26.11 -0.69 -18.49
N GLN A 106 -26.51 -1.67 -17.69
CA GLN A 106 -27.90 -1.82 -17.29
C GLN A 106 -28.39 -0.58 -16.53
N ILE A 107 -27.59 -0.05 -15.60
CA ILE A 107 -27.91 1.22 -14.92
C ILE A 107 -28.07 2.35 -15.92
N ARG A 108 -27.17 2.48 -16.91
CA ARG A 108 -27.23 3.53 -17.93
C ARG A 108 -28.52 3.48 -18.75
N GLU A 109 -28.98 2.28 -19.10
CA GLU A 109 -30.25 2.10 -19.81
C GLU A 109 -31.43 2.46 -18.91
N GLU A 110 -31.39 2.04 -17.65
CA GLU A 110 -32.43 2.28 -16.67
C GLU A 110 -32.57 3.76 -16.26
N VAL A 111 -31.49 4.54 -16.31
CA VAL A 111 -31.46 5.97 -15.95
C VAL A 111 -32.39 6.81 -16.83
N ASN A 112 -32.67 6.38 -18.07
CA ASN A 112 -33.55 7.12 -18.98
C ASN A 112 -35.04 7.02 -18.61
N PHE A 113 -35.42 6.06 -17.75
CA PHE A 113 -36.82 5.91 -17.33
C PHE A 113 -37.13 6.81 -16.12
N LEU A 114 -38.37 7.30 -16.08
CA LEU A 114 -38.87 8.09 -14.96
C LEU A 114 -38.98 7.24 -13.68
N PRO A 115 -38.87 7.87 -12.50
CA PRO A 115 -39.11 7.17 -11.23
C PRO A 115 -40.57 6.69 -11.13
N THR A 116 -40.80 5.62 -10.38
CA THR A 116 -42.11 4.96 -10.29
C THR A 116 -43.01 5.63 -9.25
N LEU A 117 -42.47 5.90 -8.06
CA LEU A 117 -43.20 6.39 -6.88
C LEU A 117 -42.56 7.64 -6.29
N ALA A 118 -41.22 7.72 -6.33
CA ALA A 118 -40.46 8.83 -5.74
C ALA A 118 -40.32 10.02 -6.70
N LYS A 119 -39.88 11.17 -6.16
CA LYS A 119 -39.61 12.37 -6.97
C LYS A 119 -38.37 12.19 -7.86
N TYR A 120 -37.35 11.54 -7.33
CA TYR A 120 -36.07 11.29 -8.00
C TYR A 120 -35.71 9.80 -7.93
N ARG A 121 -35.09 9.30 -9.00
CA ARG A 121 -34.40 8.01 -9.01
C ARG A 121 -32.97 8.22 -8.51
N VAL A 122 -32.62 7.57 -7.41
CA VAL A 122 -31.35 7.79 -6.72
C VAL A 122 -30.48 6.56 -6.82
N TYR A 123 -29.28 6.71 -7.38
CA TYR A 123 -28.27 5.65 -7.44
C TYR A 123 -27.22 5.89 -6.36
N ILE A 124 -27.15 5.00 -5.39
CA ILE A 124 -26.12 4.98 -4.36
C ILE A 124 -25.07 3.95 -4.75
N ILE A 125 -23.86 4.41 -5.08
CA ILE A 125 -22.74 3.55 -5.46
C ILE A 125 -21.71 3.60 -4.34
N ASP A 126 -21.61 2.54 -3.55
CA ASP A 126 -20.62 2.40 -2.48
C ASP A 126 -19.31 1.82 -3.03
N GLU A 127 -18.20 2.20 -2.40
CA GLU A 127 -16.83 1.90 -2.82
C GLU A 127 -16.56 2.10 -4.31
N VAL A 128 -17.01 3.23 -4.87
CA VAL A 128 -16.99 3.51 -6.32
C VAL A 128 -15.61 3.38 -6.96
N HIS A 129 -14.52 3.49 -6.20
CA HIS A 129 -13.15 3.27 -6.67
C HIS A 129 -12.86 1.84 -7.13
N MET A 130 -13.72 0.88 -6.78
CA MET A 130 -13.63 -0.53 -7.18
C MET A 130 -14.20 -0.80 -8.58
N LEU A 131 -14.85 0.18 -9.21
CA LEU A 131 -15.35 0.04 -10.58
C LEU A 131 -14.22 -0.17 -11.58
N SER A 132 -14.47 -1.00 -12.59
CA SER A 132 -13.56 -1.14 -13.72
C SER A 132 -13.48 0.15 -14.55
N THR A 133 -12.38 0.34 -15.28
CA THR A 133 -12.20 1.52 -16.16
C THR A 133 -13.30 1.62 -17.22
N GLY A 134 -13.76 0.48 -17.76
CA GLY A 134 -14.88 0.43 -18.70
C GLY A 134 -16.20 0.87 -18.06
N ALA A 135 -16.45 0.47 -16.81
CA ALA A 135 -17.61 0.87 -16.02
C ALA A 135 -17.60 2.39 -15.75
N PHE A 136 -16.45 2.96 -15.38
CA PHE A 136 -16.32 4.41 -15.22
C PHE A 136 -16.66 5.20 -16.49
N ASN A 137 -16.15 4.77 -17.64
CA ASN A 137 -16.44 5.43 -18.91
C ASN A 137 -17.92 5.34 -19.30
N ALA A 138 -18.59 4.24 -18.93
CA ALA A 138 -20.03 4.11 -19.15
C ALA A 138 -20.84 5.08 -18.27
N LEU A 139 -20.40 5.31 -17.02
CA LEU A 139 -21.03 6.24 -16.08
C LEU A 139 -20.76 7.72 -16.44
N LEU A 140 -19.58 8.03 -17.01
CA LEU A 140 -19.18 9.41 -17.36
C LEU A 140 -20.18 10.11 -18.27
N LYS A 141 -20.71 9.43 -19.30
CA LYS A 141 -21.70 10.02 -20.21
C LYS A 141 -22.95 10.49 -19.44
N THR A 142 -23.38 9.70 -18.47
CA THR A 142 -24.57 9.99 -17.65
C THR A 142 -24.29 11.05 -16.58
N LEU A 143 -23.06 11.15 -16.09
CA LEU A 143 -22.65 12.23 -15.18
C LEU A 143 -22.45 13.57 -15.91
N GLU A 144 -22.12 13.53 -17.20
CA GLU A 144 -21.98 14.70 -18.07
C GLU A 144 -23.33 15.31 -18.43
N GLU A 145 -24.28 14.47 -18.82
CA GLU A 145 -25.63 14.87 -19.22
C GLU A 145 -26.68 14.12 -18.37
N PRO A 146 -26.78 14.40 -17.06
CA PRO A 146 -27.69 13.67 -16.17
C PRO A 146 -29.14 14.09 -16.42
N PRO A 147 -30.09 13.14 -16.54
CA PRO A 147 -31.50 13.47 -16.54
C PRO A 147 -31.91 14.16 -15.23
N GLU A 148 -32.83 15.13 -15.30
CA GLU A 148 -33.22 15.95 -14.14
C GLU A 148 -33.80 15.11 -12.97
N HIS A 149 -34.47 14.02 -13.31
CA HIS A 149 -35.09 13.08 -12.36
C HIS A 149 -34.09 12.10 -11.73
N VAL A 150 -32.82 12.09 -12.15
CA VAL A 150 -31.79 11.17 -11.64
C VAL A 150 -30.79 11.88 -10.75
N LYS A 151 -30.41 11.22 -9.66
CA LYS A 151 -29.41 11.70 -8.69
C LYS A 151 -28.41 10.59 -8.38
N PHE A 152 -27.13 10.90 -8.45
CA PHE A 152 -26.04 9.99 -8.08
C PHE A 152 -25.47 10.35 -6.72
N ILE A 153 -25.24 9.34 -5.88
CA ILE A 153 -24.51 9.47 -4.62
C ILE A 153 -23.42 8.42 -4.62
N LEU A 154 -22.19 8.86 -4.86
CA LEU A 154 -21.00 8.04 -4.90
C LEU A 154 -20.32 8.08 -3.53
N ALA A 155 -19.88 6.93 -3.01
CA ALA A 155 -19.10 6.86 -1.79
C ALA A 155 -17.78 6.13 -2.04
N THR A 156 -16.67 6.64 -1.46
CA THR A 156 -15.35 6.02 -1.60
C THR A 156 -14.47 6.25 -0.37
N THR A 157 -13.60 5.28 -0.05
CA THR A 157 -12.46 5.49 0.86
C THR A 157 -11.20 5.98 0.17
N GLU A 158 -11.12 5.88 -1.16
CA GLU A 158 -9.90 6.14 -1.94
C GLU A 158 -10.20 7.09 -3.12
N PRO A 159 -10.35 8.40 -2.86
CA PRO A 159 -10.69 9.40 -3.88
C PRO A 159 -9.59 9.54 -4.94
N GLN A 160 -8.33 9.25 -4.60
CA GLN A 160 -7.18 9.32 -5.50
C GLN A 160 -7.23 8.28 -6.62
N LYS A 161 -7.98 7.18 -6.45
CA LYS A 161 -8.18 6.17 -7.48
C LYS A 161 -9.25 6.57 -8.50
N LEU A 162 -10.01 7.64 -8.22
CA LEU A 162 -11.04 8.13 -9.12
C LEU A 162 -10.45 9.02 -10.22
N PRO A 163 -10.89 8.88 -11.47
CA PRO A 163 -10.55 9.81 -12.53
C PRO A 163 -10.94 11.25 -12.17
N ALA A 164 -10.06 12.21 -12.50
CA ALA A 164 -10.32 13.63 -12.28
C ALA A 164 -11.60 14.12 -12.98
N THR A 165 -11.99 13.46 -14.07
CA THR A 165 -13.23 13.73 -14.82
C THR A 165 -14.50 13.46 -14.03
N ILE A 166 -14.49 12.56 -13.04
CA ILE A 166 -15.62 12.31 -12.14
C ILE A 166 -15.62 13.33 -11.01
N LEU A 167 -14.44 13.60 -10.45
CA LEU A 167 -14.28 14.56 -9.36
C LEU A 167 -14.77 15.96 -9.76
N SER A 168 -14.55 16.39 -11.00
CA SER A 168 -15.00 17.70 -11.49
C SER A 168 -16.52 17.81 -11.68
N ARG A 169 -17.23 16.69 -11.77
CA ARG A 169 -18.69 16.62 -12.02
C ARG A 169 -19.49 16.28 -10.78
N CYS A 170 -18.83 15.97 -9.67
CA CYS A 170 -19.50 15.65 -8.41
C CYS A 170 -19.32 16.77 -7.40
N GLN A 171 -20.36 17.04 -6.61
CA GLN A 171 -20.18 17.82 -5.40
C GLN A 171 -19.49 16.97 -4.33
N ARG A 172 -18.25 17.31 -4.01
CA ARG A 172 -17.41 16.55 -3.08
C ARG A 172 -17.65 16.94 -1.62
N PHE A 173 -17.82 15.95 -0.76
CA PHE A 173 -17.93 16.06 0.69
C PHE A 173 -16.91 15.15 1.37
N ASP A 174 -15.99 15.75 2.11
CA ASP A 174 -14.89 15.05 2.78
C ASP A 174 -15.23 14.79 4.25
N PHE A 175 -15.59 13.56 4.56
CA PHE A 175 -15.85 13.05 5.91
C PHE A 175 -14.53 12.91 6.66
N LYS A 176 -14.47 13.59 7.80
CA LYS A 176 -13.30 13.58 8.68
C LYS A 176 -13.35 12.38 9.62
N LYS A 177 -12.21 12.02 10.20
CA LYS A 177 -12.17 11.13 11.37
C LYS A 177 -13.00 11.74 12.49
N ILE A 178 -13.83 10.92 13.13
CA ILE A 178 -14.68 11.37 14.23
C ILE A 178 -13.79 11.53 15.48
N PRO A 179 -13.86 12.66 16.20
CA PRO A 179 -13.11 12.82 17.45
C PRO A 179 -13.48 11.76 18.48
N ASP A 180 -12.49 11.28 19.24
CA ASP A 180 -12.70 10.27 20.28
C ASP A 180 -13.75 10.70 21.31
N SER A 181 -13.81 11.99 21.64
CA SER A 181 -14.82 12.53 22.57
C SER A 181 -16.25 12.32 22.08
N ASP A 182 -16.48 12.37 20.77
CA ASP A 182 -17.80 12.22 20.19
C ASP A 182 -18.16 10.75 19.98
N ILE A 183 -17.16 9.90 19.72
CA ILE A 183 -17.32 8.44 19.73
C ILE A 183 -17.72 7.98 21.13
N ILE A 184 -17.04 8.44 22.18
CA ILE A 184 -17.35 8.08 23.58
C ILE A 184 -18.79 8.45 23.92
N LYS A 185 -19.22 9.69 23.68
CA LYS A 185 -20.61 10.13 23.93
C LYS A 185 -21.62 9.26 23.19
N ARG A 186 -21.31 8.87 21.95
CA ARG A 186 -22.20 8.01 21.16
C ARG A 186 -22.26 6.59 21.71
N LEU A 187 -21.12 6.04 22.15
CA LEU A 187 -21.07 4.73 22.78
C LEU A 187 -21.83 4.72 24.11
N GLU A 188 -21.73 5.77 24.93
CA GLU A 188 -22.54 5.92 26.16
C GLU A 188 -24.04 5.79 25.88
N ILE A 189 -24.55 6.54 24.89
CA ILE A 189 -25.96 6.47 24.46
C ILE A 189 -26.35 5.06 24.00
N VAL A 190 -25.45 4.36 23.30
CA VAL A 190 -25.69 3.00 22.80
C VAL A 190 -25.72 1.99 23.95
N CYS A 191 -24.82 2.13 24.92
CA CYS A 191 -24.75 1.29 26.11
C CYS A 191 -25.98 1.47 27.00
N GLU A 192 -26.40 2.72 27.25
CA GLU A 192 -27.63 3.02 27.99
C GLU A 192 -28.86 2.38 27.32
N LYS A 193 -29.01 2.54 26.00
CA LYS A 193 -30.14 1.97 25.25
C LYS A 193 -30.10 0.45 25.10
N SER A 194 -28.96 -0.17 25.37
CA SER A 194 -28.77 -1.62 25.24
C SER A 194 -28.56 -2.31 26.59
N GLU A 195 -28.70 -1.58 27.70
CA GLU A 195 -28.50 -2.08 29.07
C GLU A 195 -27.12 -2.75 29.27
N ILE A 196 -26.08 -2.11 28.72
CA ILE A 196 -24.68 -2.54 28.84
C ILE A 196 -23.98 -1.68 29.89
N ASN A 197 -23.41 -2.32 30.91
CA ASN A 197 -22.58 -1.65 31.91
C ASN A 197 -21.13 -1.62 31.43
N ILE A 198 -20.60 -0.42 31.17
CA ILE A 198 -19.21 -0.25 30.73
C ILE A 198 -18.51 0.84 31.52
N THR A 199 -17.23 0.66 31.83
CA THR A 199 -16.41 1.69 32.48
C THR A 199 -16.02 2.81 31.50
N LYS A 200 -15.77 4.02 32.03
CA LYS A 200 -15.35 5.16 31.18
C LYS A 200 -13.99 4.93 30.52
N GLU A 201 -13.12 4.21 31.20
CA GLU A 201 -11.79 3.80 30.73
C GLU A 201 -11.93 2.83 29.56
N ALA A 202 -12.80 1.82 29.66
CA ALA A 202 -13.08 0.89 28.56
C ALA A 202 -13.61 1.62 27.31
N LEU A 203 -14.52 2.60 27.49
CA LEU A 203 -15.01 3.42 26.38
C LEU A 203 -13.90 4.23 25.68
N LYS A 204 -12.97 4.80 26.45
CA LYS A 204 -11.81 5.52 25.89
C LYS A 204 -10.91 4.59 25.07
N ILE A 205 -10.68 3.37 25.55
CA ILE A 205 -9.90 2.37 24.81
C ILE A 205 -10.59 2.02 23.49
N ILE A 206 -11.88 1.72 23.51
CA ILE A 206 -12.65 1.41 22.29
C ILE A 206 -12.60 2.58 21.30
N ALA A 207 -12.75 3.82 21.77
CA ALA A 207 -12.69 4.99 20.92
C ALA A 207 -11.31 5.13 20.25
N ASN A 208 -10.22 4.99 21.02
CA ASN A 208 -8.85 5.06 20.52
C ASN A 208 -8.59 3.97 19.45
N LEU A 209 -8.96 2.73 19.73
CA LEU A 209 -8.80 1.60 18.82
C LEU A 209 -9.59 1.73 17.53
N SER A 210 -10.68 2.49 17.54
CA SER A 210 -11.50 2.70 16.36
C SER A 210 -10.91 3.71 15.37
N GLU A 211 -9.84 4.44 15.74
CA GLU A 211 -9.15 5.43 14.91
C GLU A 211 -10.07 6.45 14.20
N GLY A 212 -11.18 6.82 14.84
CA GLY A 212 -12.16 7.76 14.29
C GLY A 212 -13.26 7.12 13.43
N ALA A 213 -13.37 5.79 13.40
CA ALA A 213 -14.40 5.03 12.69
C ALA A 213 -15.47 4.48 13.65
N LEU A 214 -16.61 5.16 13.73
CA LEU A 214 -17.70 4.79 14.66
C LEU A 214 -18.25 3.37 14.41
N ARG A 215 -18.27 2.90 13.16
CA ARG A 215 -18.68 1.52 12.84
C ARG A 215 -17.76 0.50 13.54
N ASP A 216 -16.47 0.77 13.58
CA ASP A 216 -15.48 -0.15 14.17
C ASP A 216 -15.57 -0.09 15.69
N ALA A 217 -15.75 1.09 16.27
CA ALA A 217 -16.05 1.25 17.70
C ALA A 217 -17.26 0.42 18.16
N LEU A 218 -18.38 0.49 17.42
CA LEU A 218 -19.58 -0.31 17.71
C LEU A 218 -19.35 -1.81 17.52
N SER A 219 -18.49 -2.19 16.57
CA SER A 219 -18.16 -3.59 16.33
C SER A 219 -17.28 -4.17 17.44
N ILE A 220 -16.35 -3.38 18.00
CA ILE A 220 -15.54 -3.75 19.16
C ILE A 220 -16.44 -3.88 20.39
N LEU A 221 -17.32 -2.90 20.64
CA LEU A 221 -18.28 -2.95 21.74
C LEU A 221 -19.16 -4.20 21.67
N GLU A 222 -19.68 -4.51 20.48
CA GLU A 222 -20.53 -5.69 20.27
C GLU A 222 -19.81 -7.00 20.60
N ARG A 223 -18.54 -7.14 20.19
CA ARG A 223 -17.72 -8.31 20.56
C ARG A 223 -17.55 -8.43 22.07
N CYS A 224 -17.43 -7.32 22.78
CA CYS A 224 -17.33 -7.31 24.25
C CYS A 224 -18.59 -7.79 24.97
N VAL A 225 -19.76 -7.60 24.36
CA VAL A 225 -21.05 -8.05 24.90
C VAL A 225 -21.30 -9.54 24.66
N GLN A 226 -20.76 -10.10 23.57
CA GLN A 226 -21.01 -11.51 23.18
C GLN A 226 -20.44 -12.55 24.17
N ASP A 227 -19.45 -12.17 24.99
CA ASP A 227 -18.86 -13.00 26.04
C ASP A 227 -19.79 -13.27 27.25
N GLY A 228 -21.05 -12.82 27.21
CA GLY A 228 -22.09 -13.25 28.16
C GLY A 228 -22.21 -12.41 29.44
N ASN A 229 -21.22 -11.59 29.76
CA ASN A 229 -21.31 -10.59 30.82
C ASN A 229 -21.52 -9.19 30.22
N ASN A 230 -22.66 -8.55 30.55
CA ASN A 230 -22.96 -7.16 30.20
C ASN A 230 -22.13 -6.13 30.98
N GLU A 231 -21.20 -6.59 31.81
CA GLU A 231 -20.17 -5.78 32.46
C GLU A 231 -18.89 -5.83 31.61
N ILE A 232 -18.49 -4.66 31.13
CA ILE A 232 -17.29 -4.47 30.31
C ILE A 232 -16.35 -3.54 31.06
N ASP A 233 -15.23 -4.10 31.49
CA ASP A 233 -14.14 -3.36 32.10
C ASP A 233 -12.97 -3.17 31.10
N GLU A 234 -11.93 -2.47 31.56
CA GLU A 234 -10.75 -2.19 30.75
C GLU A 234 -10.01 -3.48 30.35
N ALA A 235 -9.93 -4.43 31.29
CA ALA A 235 -9.22 -5.70 31.10
C ALA A 235 -9.87 -6.54 30.00
N LYS A 236 -11.20 -6.63 30.00
CA LYS A 236 -11.97 -7.39 29.01
C LYS A 236 -11.83 -6.82 27.59
N VAL A 237 -11.83 -5.50 27.44
CA VAL A 237 -11.59 -4.88 26.11
C VAL A 237 -10.18 -5.20 25.62
N LYS A 238 -9.16 -5.09 26.49
CA LYS A 238 -7.77 -5.43 26.13
C LYS A 238 -7.60 -6.91 25.80
N GLU A 239 -8.30 -7.78 26.52
CA GLU A 239 -8.28 -9.22 26.29
C GLU A 239 -8.84 -9.57 24.91
N LEU A 240 -10.04 -9.08 24.61
CA LEU A 240 -10.77 -9.38 23.38
C LEU A 240 -10.15 -8.80 22.12
N VAL A 241 -9.56 -7.62 22.21
CA VAL A 241 -8.85 -7.01 21.07
C VAL A 241 -7.47 -7.66 20.89
N GLY A 242 -7.01 -8.45 21.86
CA GLY A 242 -5.70 -9.06 21.83
C GLY A 242 -4.58 -8.04 22.04
N ILE A 243 -4.86 -6.95 22.75
CA ILE A 243 -3.87 -5.94 23.09
C ILE A 243 -2.91 -6.57 24.11
N PRO A 244 -1.60 -6.63 23.80
CA PRO A 244 -0.60 -7.10 24.75
C PRO A 244 -0.58 -6.19 25.99
N LYS A 245 -0.22 -6.75 27.14
CA LYS A 245 -0.01 -5.93 28.34
C LYS A 245 1.13 -4.95 28.09
N LEU A 246 1.01 -3.75 28.65
CA LEU A 246 2.05 -2.72 28.53
C LEU A 246 3.40 -3.22 29.05
N GLU A 247 3.40 -4.04 30.11
CA GLU A 247 4.60 -4.72 30.63
C GLU A 247 5.34 -5.51 29.55
N SER A 248 4.63 -6.29 28.73
CA SER A 248 5.22 -7.07 27.64
C SER A 248 5.74 -6.16 26.52
N ILE A 249 5.02 -5.08 26.20
CA ILE A 249 5.45 -4.07 25.21
C ILE A 249 6.72 -3.36 25.69
N ALA A 250 6.77 -2.98 26.97
CA ALA A 250 7.90 -2.32 27.59
C ALA A 250 9.13 -3.22 27.64
N LYS A 251 8.96 -4.52 27.99
CA LYS A 251 10.04 -5.51 27.96
C LYS A 251 10.58 -5.76 26.55
N ILE A 252 9.71 -6.00 25.57
CA ILE A 252 10.15 -6.18 24.16
C ILE A 252 10.90 -4.93 23.69
N THR A 253 10.39 -3.74 23.99
CA THR A 253 11.04 -2.47 23.64
C THR A 253 12.40 -2.31 24.35
N SER A 254 12.48 -2.65 25.64
CA SER A 254 13.72 -2.69 26.42
C SER A 254 14.75 -3.61 25.77
N SER A 255 14.37 -4.84 25.43
CA SER A 255 15.26 -5.82 24.81
C SER A 255 15.73 -5.35 23.42
N ILE A 256 14.89 -4.68 22.64
CA ILE A 256 15.29 -4.05 21.35
C ILE A 256 16.32 -2.93 21.58
N ILE A 257 16.10 -2.09 22.60
CA ILE A 257 16.99 -0.97 22.95
C ILE A 257 18.34 -1.49 23.46
N GLN A 258 18.34 -2.57 24.23
CA GLN A 258 19.52 -3.20 24.84
C GLN A 258 20.21 -4.22 23.93
N TYR A 259 19.68 -4.46 22.72
CA TYR A 259 20.20 -5.43 21.75
C TYR A 259 20.18 -6.89 22.24
N GLN A 260 19.18 -7.26 23.05
CA GLN A 260 18.98 -8.61 23.57
C GLN A 260 17.94 -9.35 22.72
N ALA A 261 18.40 -10.02 21.66
CA ALA A 261 17.50 -10.73 20.74
C ALA A 261 16.79 -11.93 21.39
N GLU A 262 17.46 -12.65 22.29
CA GLU A 262 16.90 -13.82 22.99
C GLU A 262 15.73 -13.43 23.89
N GLU A 263 15.95 -12.48 24.81
CA GLU A 263 14.90 -11.96 25.71
C GLU A 263 13.71 -11.35 24.95
N CYS A 264 13.99 -10.69 23.82
CA CYS A 264 12.95 -10.13 22.94
C CYS A 264 12.06 -11.23 22.34
N LEU A 265 12.65 -12.34 21.89
CA LEU A 265 11.92 -13.46 21.32
C LEU A 265 11.17 -14.26 22.40
N ASP A 266 11.74 -14.40 23.60
CA ASP A 266 11.09 -15.08 24.72
C ASP A 266 9.81 -14.34 25.13
N GLU A 267 9.88 -13.02 25.32
CA GLU A 267 8.68 -12.23 25.66
C GLU A 267 7.68 -12.20 24.49
N LEU A 268 8.15 -12.19 23.24
CA LEU A 268 7.28 -12.35 22.07
C LEU A 268 6.52 -13.69 22.10
N ASN A 269 7.20 -14.79 22.43
CA ASN A 269 6.56 -16.11 22.54
C ASN A 269 5.50 -16.12 23.64
N VAL A 270 5.77 -15.50 24.80
CA VAL A 270 4.77 -15.35 25.87
C VAL A 270 3.53 -14.61 25.36
N VAL A 271 3.70 -13.53 24.59
CA VAL A 271 2.57 -12.78 24.00
C VAL A 271 1.78 -13.63 23.00
N ILE A 272 2.46 -14.45 22.20
CA ILE A 272 1.82 -15.35 21.23
C ILE A 272 1.07 -16.50 21.91
N GLU A 273 1.65 -17.09 22.95
CA GLU A 273 1.02 -18.16 23.75
C GLU A 273 -0.25 -17.66 24.46
N GLN A 274 -0.29 -16.38 24.82
CA GLN A 274 -1.49 -15.70 25.32
C GLN A 274 -2.55 -15.44 24.24
N GLY A 275 -2.32 -15.85 22.99
CA GLY A 275 -3.25 -15.68 21.87
C GLY A 275 -3.39 -14.24 21.37
N LYS A 276 -2.42 -13.37 21.66
CA LYS A 276 -2.47 -11.96 21.26
C LYS A 276 -2.16 -11.78 19.77
N ASP A 277 -2.74 -10.75 19.16
CA ASP A 277 -2.57 -10.49 17.74
C ASP A 277 -1.21 -9.81 17.47
N VAL A 278 -0.43 -10.41 16.56
CA VAL A 278 0.92 -9.96 16.22
C VAL A 278 0.94 -8.62 15.49
N VAL A 279 -0.12 -8.27 14.75
CA VAL A 279 -0.22 -6.97 14.05
C VAL A 279 -0.48 -5.87 15.07
N THR A 280 -1.38 -6.13 16.02
CA THR A 280 -1.68 -5.22 17.14
C THR A 280 -0.46 -5.02 18.04
N LEU A 281 0.30 -6.09 18.32
CA LEU A 281 1.58 -5.98 19.05
C LEU A 281 2.56 -5.05 18.34
N LEU A 282 2.75 -5.22 17.03
CA LEU A 282 3.66 -4.37 16.26
C LEU A 282 3.22 -2.90 16.29
N TRP A 283 1.92 -2.63 16.14
CA TRP A 283 1.37 -1.28 16.22
C TRP A 283 1.59 -0.64 17.59
N GLU A 284 1.36 -1.38 18.67
CA GLU A 284 1.61 -0.91 20.03
C GLU A 284 3.11 -0.67 20.30
N LEU A 285 4.02 -1.48 19.74
CA LEU A 285 5.46 -1.24 19.80
C LEU A 285 5.85 0.08 19.11
N VAL A 286 5.34 0.34 17.90
CA VAL A 286 5.58 1.59 17.18
C VAL A 286 5.08 2.79 17.98
N LYS A 287 3.87 2.69 18.53
CA LYS A 287 3.25 3.72 19.36
C LYS A 287 4.06 3.98 20.63
N TYR A 288 4.48 2.93 21.34
CA TYR A 288 5.27 3.05 22.56
C TYR A 288 6.63 3.70 22.30
N ILE A 289 7.33 3.32 21.22
CA ILE A 289 8.61 3.94 20.83
C ILE A 289 8.44 5.40 20.42
N ARG A 290 7.36 5.73 19.69
CA ARG A 290 6.99 7.12 19.39
C ARG A 290 6.76 7.91 20.67
N ASP A 291 6.07 7.34 21.64
CA ASP A 291 5.75 8.03 22.89
C ASP A 291 7.02 8.23 23.76
N ILE A 292 7.99 7.30 23.72
CA ILE A 292 9.35 7.52 24.27
C ILE A 292 10.05 8.71 23.58
N LEU A 293 9.99 8.79 22.24
CA LEU A 293 10.61 9.87 21.48
C LEU A 293 9.98 11.23 21.78
N LEU A 294 8.64 11.27 21.88
CA LEU A 294 7.90 12.47 22.26
C LEU A 294 8.27 12.90 23.68
N TYR A 295 8.25 11.99 24.64
CA TYR A 295 8.66 12.28 26.02
C TYR A 295 10.09 12.84 26.09
N LYS A 296 11.03 12.25 25.35
CA LYS A 296 12.42 12.74 25.27
C LYS A 296 12.55 14.14 24.64
N THR A 297 11.57 14.56 23.83
CA THR A 297 11.61 15.82 23.08
C THR A 297 10.84 16.94 23.78
N THR A 298 9.62 16.67 24.23
CA THR A 298 8.71 17.68 24.80
C THR A 298 8.61 17.61 26.32
N LYS A 299 9.10 16.54 26.96
CA LYS A 299 8.93 16.25 28.40
C LYS A 299 7.48 16.30 28.88
N GLN A 300 6.51 16.15 27.99
CA GLN A 300 5.10 16.09 28.37
C GLN A 300 4.74 14.68 28.84
N GLU A 301 4.15 14.61 30.03
CA GLU A 301 3.54 13.40 30.58
C GLU A 301 2.26 13.12 29.76
N GLY A 302 2.24 12.00 29.02
CA GLY A 302 1.10 11.60 28.21
C GLY A 302 -0.07 11.07 29.05
N ILE A 303 -0.82 10.09 28.51
CA ILE A 303 -1.96 9.42 29.18
C ILE A 303 -1.48 8.33 30.17
N TYR A 304 -0.17 8.17 30.33
CA TYR A 304 0.45 7.11 31.11
C TYR A 304 0.30 7.31 32.62
N SER A 305 0.20 6.21 33.37
CA SER A 305 0.23 6.21 34.82
C SER A 305 1.61 6.61 35.36
N LYS A 306 1.71 6.94 36.64
CA LYS A 306 2.98 7.39 37.26
C LYS A 306 4.10 6.34 37.14
N GLU A 307 3.76 5.06 37.26
CA GLU A 307 4.69 3.94 37.14
C GLU A 307 5.17 3.77 35.69
N GLU A 308 4.26 3.92 34.73
CA GLU A 308 4.54 3.84 33.29
C GLU A 308 5.41 5.00 32.80
N ILE A 309 5.22 6.21 33.36
CA ILE A 309 6.07 7.37 33.08
C ILE A 309 7.50 7.14 33.59
N GLU A 310 7.67 6.44 34.71
CA GLU A 310 8.99 6.15 35.27
C GLU A 310 9.76 5.14 34.41
N GLU A 311 9.06 4.13 33.89
CA GLU A 311 9.64 3.17 32.94
C GLU A 311 9.95 3.82 31.57
N LEU A 312 9.05 4.65 31.05
CA LEU A 312 9.29 5.47 29.85
C LEU A 312 10.52 6.37 30.02
N LYS A 313 10.67 7.00 31.19
CA LYS A 313 11.82 7.85 31.49
C LYS A 313 13.12 7.05 31.46
N LYS A 314 13.15 5.88 32.12
CA LYS A 314 14.32 4.99 32.14
C LYS A 314 14.73 4.57 30.71
N LEU A 315 13.77 4.17 29.88
CA LEU A 315 14.03 3.77 28.49
C LEU A 315 14.46 4.97 27.63
N SER A 316 13.88 6.15 27.87
CA SER A 316 14.23 7.38 27.15
C SER A 316 15.68 7.80 27.42
N ASP A 317 16.21 7.55 28.62
CA ASP A 317 17.59 7.89 28.97
C ASP A 317 18.59 6.91 28.34
N GLN A 318 18.20 5.66 28.10
CA GLN A 318 19.07 4.60 27.58
C GLN A 318 19.30 4.64 26.07
N VAL A 319 18.47 5.34 25.29
CA VAL A 319 18.55 5.30 23.83
C VAL A 319 18.58 6.69 23.19
N SER A 320 19.34 6.87 22.11
CA SER A 320 19.45 8.17 21.42
C SER A 320 18.20 8.51 20.61
N LYS A 321 17.98 9.81 20.33
CA LYS A 321 16.82 10.25 19.52
C LYS A 321 16.90 9.69 18.10
N GLU A 322 18.11 9.64 17.53
CA GLU A 322 18.38 9.10 16.20
C GLU A 322 18.00 7.62 16.13
N ARG A 323 18.31 6.85 17.18
CA ARG A 323 17.96 5.44 17.26
C ARG A 323 16.45 5.23 17.36
N LEU A 324 15.73 6.02 18.16
CA LEU A 324 14.26 5.94 18.24
C LEU A 324 13.61 6.20 16.87
N ILE A 325 14.09 7.21 16.14
CA ILE A 325 13.61 7.52 14.79
C ILE A 325 13.87 6.33 13.84
N GLN A 326 15.07 5.74 13.88
CA GLN A 326 15.38 4.54 13.09
C GLN A 326 14.47 3.35 13.44
N LEU A 327 14.21 3.12 14.72
CA LEU A 327 13.31 2.04 15.17
C LEU A 327 11.89 2.25 14.63
N ILE A 328 11.36 3.48 14.67
CA ILE A 328 10.03 3.81 14.13
C ILE A 328 9.97 3.49 12.64
N TYR A 329 10.97 3.92 11.85
CA TYR A 329 11.01 3.63 10.41
C TYR A 329 11.09 2.13 10.13
N SER A 330 11.99 1.41 10.79
CA SER A 330 12.16 -0.03 10.56
C SER A 330 10.94 -0.84 11.00
N LEU A 331 10.26 -0.46 12.08
CA LEU A 331 9.01 -1.11 12.49
C LEU A 331 7.85 -0.77 11.55
N SER A 332 7.79 0.45 11.01
CA SER A 332 6.80 0.84 9.99
C SER A 332 7.02 0.08 8.66
N GLU A 333 8.27 -0.17 8.29
CA GLU A 333 8.62 -1.01 7.15
C GLU A 333 8.22 -2.48 7.40
N LEU A 334 8.48 -2.98 8.62
CA LEU A 334 8.06 -4.30 9.05
C LEU A 334 6.53 -4.48 8.97
N GLU A 335 5.78 -3.46 9.37
CA GLU A 335 4.31 -3.46 9.31
C GLU A 335 3.81 -3.61 7.86
N ASN A 336 4.41 -2.86 6.93
CA ASN A 336 4.10 -2.98 5.51
C ASN A 336 4.41 -4.38 4.98
N ASN A 337 5.55 -4.96 5.37
CA ASN A 337 5.93 -6.32 4.95
C ASN A 337 4.98 -7.39 5.53
N MET A 338 4.54 -7.24 6.78
CA MET A 338 3.57 -8.14 7.41
C MET A 338 2.20 -8.09 6.73
N LYS A 339 1.79 -6.94 6.17
CA LYS A 339 0.50 -6.77 5.49
C LYS A 339 0.34 -7.69 4.27
N TRP A 340 1.43 -7.98 3.56
CA TRP A 340 1.43 -8.80 2.34
C TRP A 340 1.94 -10.24 2.56
N SER A 341 2.39 -10.57 3.77
CA SER A 341 2.94 -11.90 4.08
C SER A 341 1.88 -12.86 4.58
N SER A 342 1.92 -14.10 4.08
CA SER A 342 1.14 -15.23 4.63
C SER A 342 1.69 -15.74 5.97
N GLN A 343 2.96 -15.47 6.26
CA GLN A 343 3.66 -15.90 7.48
C GLN A 343 4.07 -14.69 8.34
N LYS A 344 3.05 -13.99 8.87
CA LYS A 344 3.20 -12.78 9.68
C LYS A 344 4.17 -12.94 10.83
N LEU A 345 4.08 -14.06 11.56
CA LEU A 345 4.92 -14.32 12.72
C LEU A 345 6.42 -14.41 12.38
N ILE A 346 6.77 -15.08 11.28
CA ILE A 346 8.17 -15.24 10.85
C ILE A 346 8.75 -13.89 10.41
N VAL A 347 7.95 -13.09 9.71
CA VAL A 347 8.34 -11.71 9.35
C VAL A 347 8.59 -10.89 10.62
N LEU A 348 7.70 -10.97 11.61
CA LEU A 348 7.86 -10.23 12.87
C LEU A 348 9.12 -10.67 13.62
N GLN A 349 9.33 -11.98 13.81
CA GLN A 349 10.50 -12.53 14.48
C GLN A 349 11.81 -12.10 13.81
N SER A 350 11.91 -12.28 12.48
CA SER A 350 13.10 -11.85 11.73
C SER A 350 13.33 -10.33 11.81
N GLY A 351 12.27 -9.53 11.77
CA GLY A 351 12.32 -8.08 11.96
C GLY A 351 12.86 -7.69 13.33
N LEU A 352 12.31 -8.25 14.40
CA LEU A 352 12.72 -7.98 15.78
C LEU A 352 14.18 -8.40 16.04
N ILE A 353 14.61 -9.55 15.53
CA ILE A 353 16.02 -9.97 15.57
C ILE A 353 16.90 -8.96 14.84
N GLY A 354 16.46 -8.51 13.65
CA GLY A 354 17.15 -7.48 12.88
C GLY A 354 17.30 -6.17 13.64
N LEU A 355 16.29 -5.76 14.41
CA LEU A 355 16.34 -4.58 15.26
C LEU A 355 17.27 -4.74 16.47
N CYS A 356 17.34 -5.96 17.04
CA CYS A 356 18.25 -6.31 18.13
C CYS A 356 19.69 -6.52 17.67
N SER A 357 19.94 -6.64 16.36
CA SER A 357 21.30 -6.62 15.85
C SER A 357 21.86 -5.21 15.97
N LYS A 358 23.01 -5.06 16.64
CA LYS A 358 23.85 -3.89 16.43
C LYS A 358 24.26 -3.94 14.96
N ARG A 359 23.47 -3.33 14.08
CA ARG A 359 24.04 -2.77 12.87
C ARG A 359 25.09 -1.81 13.41
N GLU A 360 26.35 -2.21 13.33
CA GLU A 360 27.39 -1.25 13.05
C GLU A 360 26.83 -0.46 11.88
N ASN A 361 26.30 0.73 12.15
CA ASN A 361 26.39 1.78 11.17
C ASN A 361 27.88 1.72 10.84
N TYR A 362 28.25 1.22 9.65
CA TYR A 362 29.51 1.55 9.05
C TYR A 362 29.46 3.07 8.90
N GLY A 363 29.75 3.75 10.01
CA GLY A 363 29.67 5.17 10.13
C GLY A 363 30.67 5.72 9.14
N LEU A 364 30.41 6.94 8.68
CA LEU A 364 31.38 7.69 7.89
C LEU A 364 32.79 7.61 8.50
N GLU A 365 32.93 7.49 9.81
CA GLU A 365 34.20 7.29 10.53
C GLU A 365 34.93 5.97 10.23
N GLU A 366 34.24 4.84 10.03
CA GLU A 366 34.91 3.57 9.72
C GLU A 366 35.21 3.44 8.23
N ILE A 367 34.35 4.04 7.39
CA ILE A 367 34.62 4.26 5.99
C ILE A 367 35.83 5.19 5.84
N GLU A 368 35.92 6.27 6.62
CA GLU A 368 37.10 7.16 6.67
C GLU A 368 38.35 6.44 7.18
N LYS A 369 38.23 5.59 8.20
CA LYS A 369 39.37 4.76 8.64
C LYS A 369 39.83 3.80 7.55
N ARG A 370 38.90 3.13 6.85
CA ARG A 370 39.24 2.25 5.72
C ARG A 370 39.82 3.01 4.53
N ILE A 371 39.29 4.18 4.21
CA ILE A 371 39.83 5.07 3.17
C ILE A 371 41.22 5.55 3.57
N SER A 372 41.44 5.99 4.81
CA SER A 372 42.74 6.43 5.30
C SER A 372 43.78 5.30 5.28
N ILE A 373 43.38 4.07 5.64
CA ILE A 373 44.24 2.88 5.53
C ILE A 373 44.56 2.58 4.06
N LEU A 374 43.57 2.66 3.16
CA LEU A 374 43.79 2.46 1.72
C LEU A 374 44.68 3.55 1.11
N GLU A 375 44.50 4.81 1.49
CA GLU A 375 45.33 5.94 1.05
C GLU A 375 46.78 5.80 1.52
N ASN A 376 46.99 5.35 2.77
CA ASN A 376 48.32 5.05 3.27
C ASN A 376 48.97 3.88 2.52
N ASN A 377 48.22 2.81 2.24
CA ASN A 377 48.72 1.68 1.46
C ASN A 377 49.05 2.08 0.01
N ILE A 378 48.27 2.96 -0.61
CA ILE A 378 48.55 3.49 -1.95
C ILE A 378 49.81 4.36 -1.95
N LYS A 379 50.01 5.20 -0.91
CA LYS A 379 51.25 5.98 -0.75
C LYS A 379 52.48 5.09 -0.55
N GLU A 380 52.37 4.01 0.23
CA GLU A 380 53.47 3.05 0.39
C GLU A 380 53.81 2.34 -0.92
N LEU A 381 52.82 2.01 -1.75
CA LEU A 381 53.04 1.41 -3.06
C LEU A 381 53.66 2.39 -4.07
N GLN A 382 53.39 3.68 -3.98
CA GLN A 382 53.98 4.72 -4.83
C GLN A 382 55.42 5.08 -4.46
N THR A 383 55.91 4.69 -3.28
CA THR A 383 57.26 5.04 -2.79
C THR A 383 58.29 3.93 -2.97
N ARG A 384 57.95 2.78 -3.55
CA ARG A 384 58.93 1.74 -3.90
C ARG A 384 59.53 2.01 -5.29
N PRO A 385 60.84 2.29 -5.42
CA PRO A 385 61.48 2.35 -6.74
C PRO A 385 61.54 0.95 -7.34
N ASN A 386 61.09 0.82 -8.59
CA ASN A 386 61.26 -0.37 -9.42
C ASN A 386 62.76 -0.66 -9.63
N THR A 387 63.33 -1.61 -8.88
CA THR A 387 64.56 -2.30 -9.26
C THR A 387 64.22 -3.71 -9.70
N VAL A 388 64.06 -3.87 -11.00
CA VAL A 388 64.01 -5.16 -11.67
C VAL A 388 65.43 -5.73 -11.69
N VAL A 389 65.65 -6.82 -10.96
CA VAL A 389 66.86 -7.65 -11.11
C VAL A 389 66.46 -8.92 -11.85
N VAL A 390 66.83 -9.00 -13.12
CA VAL A 390 66.77 -10.24 -13.92
C VAL A 390 68.04 -11.04 -13.64
N LYS A 391 67.90 -12.32 -13.32
CA LYS A 391 68.99 -13.31 -13.45
C LYS A 391 68.46 -14.52 -14.21
N GLU A 392 69.05 -14.73 -15.38
CA GLU A 392 68.94 -15.91 -16.24
C GLU A 392 69.77 -17.08 -15.68
N THR A 393 69.37 -18.31 -16.00
CA THR A 393 70.21 -19.48 -16.37
C THR A 393 69.26 -20.67 -16.62
N GLU A 394 69.01 -21.06 -17.86
CA GLU A 394 69.78 -21.95 -18.75
C GLU A 394 69.37 -23.44 -18.71
N ASN A 395 69.13 -23.94 -19.92
CA ASN A 395 68.71 -25.26 -20.36
C ASN A 395 69.68 -26.40 -20.00
N ASN A 396 69.17 -27.64 -19.83
CA ASN A 396 69.17 -28.72 -20.85
C ASN A 396 69.16 -30.13 -20.23
N ASN A 397 68.21 -30.98 -20.66
CA ASN A 397 68.42 -32.31 -21.28
C ASN A 397 67.27 -33.32 -21.04
N GLY A 398 66.70 -33.84 -22.14
CA GLY A 398 66.71 -35.29 -22.43
C GLY A 398 65.53 -36.20 -22.04
N GLN A 399 64.74 -36.58 -23.07
CA GLN A 399 64.16 -37.92 -23.39
C GLN A 399 62.93 -38.52 -22.65
N MET A 400 61.81 -38.58 -23.40
CA MET A 400 60.99 -39.76 -23.82
C MET A 400 60.76 -40.98 -22.88
N LYS A 401 59.51 -41.22 -22.43
CA LYS A 401 58.54 -42.28 -22.86
C LYS A 401 57.47 -42.63 -21.81
N GLU A 402 56.24 -42.76 -22.31
CA GLU A 402 55.08 -43.61 -21.92
C GLU A 402 54.88 -44.10 -20.47
N ASN A 403 53.72 -43.77 -19.86
CA ASN A 403 52.51 -44.62 -19.74
C ASN A 403 51.70 -44.35 -18.45
N LYS A 404 50.39 -44.16 -18.67
CA LYS A 404 49.21 -44.57 -17.88
C LYS A 404 49.07 -44.30 -16.36
N LYS A 405 47.88 -43.71 -16.12
CA LYS A 405 46.91 -43.91 -15.02
C LYS A 405 47.00 -43.04 -13.77
N GLU A 406 45.92 -42.27 -13.65
CA GLU A 406 45.10 -41.97 -12.47
C GLU A 406 45.84 -41.60 -11.17
N ALA A 407 45.78 -40.31 -10.84
CA ALA A 407 45.83 -39.87 -9.47
C ALA A 407 44.88 -38.70 -9.22
N SER A 408 44.28 -38.81 -8.04
CA SER A 408 43.47 -37.87 -7.28
C SER A 408 44.10 -36.49 -7.06
N ARG A 409 43.20 -35.50 -6.93
CA ARG A 409 43.19 -34.40 -5.93
C ARG A 409 44.33 -33.37 -5.95
N THR A 410 43.90 -32.16 -5.60
CA THR A 410 44.60 -30.93 -5.20
C THR A 410 45.11 -29.97 -6.30
N GLU A 411 44.49 -28.79 -6.23
CA GLU A 411 45.08 -27.45 -6.35
C GLU A 411 45.51 -26.89 -7.72
N LYS A 412 44.74 -25.84 -8.09
CA LYS A 412 45.17 -24.57 -8.67
C LYS A 412 46.65 -24.51 -9.09
N LEU A 413 46.88 -24.30 -10.39
CA LEU A 413 47.19 -22.97 -10.95
C LEU A 413 47.31 -23.04 -12.48
N GLU A 414 46.71 -22.02 -13.10
CA GLU A 414 47.05 -21.39 -14.39
C GLU A 414 47.22 -22.26 -15.65
N VAL A 415 46.25 -22.19 -16.58
CA VAL A 415 46.57 -22.16 -18.02
C VAL A 415 45.53 -21.33 -18.79
N LYS A 416 46.05 -20.28 -19.45
CA LYS A 416 45.72 -19.71 -20.77
C LYS A 416 44.26 -19.68 -21.22
N ILE A 417 43.84 -18.44 -21.48
CA ILE A 417 42.93 -17.98 -22.53
C ILE A 417 42.75 -19.04 -23.63
N GLY A 418 41.63 -19.77 -23.54
CA GLY A 418 41.04 -20.53 -24.61
C GLY A 418 39.59 -20.10 -24.70
N LYS A 419 39.24 -19.35 -25.75
CA LYS A 419 37.86 -19.00 -26.09
C LYS A 419 37.02 -20.28 -26.13
N LYS A 420 36.19 -20.52 -25.11
CA LYS A 420 35.00 -21.34 -25.30
C LYS A 420 34.03 -20.45 -26.06
N ASP A 421 33.75 -20.80 -27.31
CA ASP A 421 32.67 -20.22 -28.11
C ASP A 421 31.33 -20.51 -27.42
N ILE A 422 30.99 -19.73 -26.41
CA ILE A 422 29.64 -19.66 -25.87
C ILE A 422 28.83 -18.96 -26.95
N LYS A 423 27.84 -19.64 -27.54
CA LYS A 423 26.86 -19.01 -28.42
C LYS A 423 25.73 -18.45 -27.55
N PRO A 424 25.73 -17.16 -27.18
CA PRO A 424 24.83 -16.64 -26.15
C PRO A 424 23.37 -16.69 -26.60
N ASN A 425 23.13 -16.60 -27.91
CA ASN A 425 21.80 -16.71 -28.51
C ASN A 425 21.18 -18.13 -28.44
N GLU A 426 21.98 -19.20 -28.32
CA GLU A 426 21.43 -20.55 -28.13
C GLU A 426 21.01 -20.77 -26.67
N GLU A 427 21.79 -20.27 -25.71
CA GLU A 427 21.45 -20.28 -24.28
C GLU A 427 20.26 -19.35 -23.96
N TRP A 428 20.16 -18.19 -24.62
CA TRP A 428 19.01 -17.29 -24.52
C TRP A 428 17.70 -17.96 -24.95
N LYS A 429 17.71 -18.73 -26.05
CA LYS A 429 16.53 -19.48 -26.49
C LYS A 429 16.12 -20.55 -25.47
N LYS A 430 17.07 -21.23 -24.84
CA LYS A 430 16.78 -22.19 -23.75
C LYS A 430 16.19 -21.49 -22.53
N LEU A 431 16.70 -20.31 -22.17
CA LEU A 431 16.18 -19.50 -21.08
C LEU A 431 14.71 -19.10 -21.30
N ILE A 432 14.38 -18.65 -22.52
CA ILE A 432 13.00 -18.29 -22.89
C ILE A 432 12.07 -19.50 -22.74
N VAL A 433 12.48 -20.70 -23.17
CA VAL A 433 11.67 -21.92 -23.00
C VAL A 433 11.50 -22.27 -21.52
N LYS A 434 12.55 -22.14 -20.69
CA LYS A 434 12.48 -22.37 -19.24
C LYS A 434 11.52 -21.40 -18.54
N MET A 435 11.39 -20.17 -19.03
CA MET A 435 10.39 -19.21 -18.51
C MET A 435 8.95 -19.65 -18.74
N LYS A 436 8.68 -20.41 -19.82
CA LYS A 436 7.38 -21.05 -20.05
C LYS A 436 7.13 -22.16 -19.01
N GLU A 437 8.13 -23.00 -18.74
CA GLU A 437 8.04 -24.10 -17.78
C GLU A 437 7.84 -23.61 -16.34
N ASN A 438 8.42 -22.46 -15.99
CA ASN A 438 8.27 -21.82 -14.68
C ASN A 438 6.97 -21.00 -14.53
N GLY A 439 5.99 -21.14 -15.44
CA GLY A 439 4.69 -20.48 -15.37
C GLY A 439 4.69 -18.99 -15.75
N LYS A 440 5.81 -18.44 -16.25
CA LYS A 440 5.95 -17.02 -16.63
C LYS A 440 5.58 -16.79 -18.10
N ILE A 441 4.36 -17.20 -18.45
CA ILE A 441 3.81 -17.18 -19.81
C ILE A 441 3.88 -15.77 -20.43
N MET A 442 3.67 -14.72 -19.63
CA MET A 442 3.66 -13.34 -20.09
C MET A 442 5.05 -12.80 -20.48
N LEU A 443 6.12 -13.25 -19.81
CA LEU A 443 7.50 -12.92 -20.19
C LEU A 443 7.92 -13.72 -21.42
N TYR A 444 7.54 -15.00 -21.45
CA TYR A 444 7.75 -15.86 -22.62
C TYR A 444 7.14 -15.27 -23.89
N THR A 445 5.88 -14.82 -23.86
CA THR A 445 5.21 -14.24 -25.04
C THR A 445 5.87 -12.96 -25.54
N ASN A 446 6.41 -12.14 -24.64
CA ASN A 446 7.04 -10.87 -24.99
C ASN A 446 8.50 -11.03 -25.44
N LEU A 447 9.22 -12.04 -24.95
CA LEU A 447 10.61 -12.32 -25.30
C LEU A 447 10.75 -13.31 -26.47
N LEU A 448 9.63 -13.85 -26.97
CA LEU A 448 9.61 -14.80 -28.08
C LEU A 448 10.17 -14.18 -29.36
N GLY A 449 11.22 -14.78 -29.93
CA GLY A 449 11.85 -14.29 -31.17
C GLY A 449 12.83 -13.14 -30.95
N THR A 450 13.15 -12.78 -29.71
CA THR A 450 14.21 -11.81 -29.41
C THR A 450 15.60 -12.41 -29.57
N THR A 451 16.58 -11.56 -29.85
CA THR A 451 18.00 -11.93 -29.86
C THR A 451 18.78 -11.03 -28.91
N ILE A 452 19.89 -11.54 -28.36
CA ILE A 452 20.77 -10.76 -27.49
C ILE A 452 22.07 -10.45 -28.21
N LYS A 453 22.55 -9.21 -28.07
CA LYS A 453 23.92 -8.83 -28.42
C LYS A 453 24.52 -8.00 -27.30
N GLU A 454 25.80 -8.20 -27.05
CA GLU A 454 26.57 -7.40 -26.12
C GLU A 454 26.84 -6.03 -26.76
N ILE A 455 26.46 -4.95 -26.07
CA ILE A 455 26.67 -3.57 -26.54
C ILE A 455 28.02 -3.05 -26.03
N ASN A 456 28.36 -3.37 -24.77
CA ASN A 456 29.62 -3.04 -24.11
C ASN A 456 29.81 -3.94 -22.87
N ASP A 457 30.98 -3.86 -22.22
CA ASP A 457 31.45 -4.77 -21.15
C ASP A 457 30.51 -4.91 -19.92
N MET A 458 29.49 -4.07 -19.80
CA MET A 458 28.50 -4.06 -18.72
C MET A 458 27.03 -3.98 -19.20
N THR A 459 26.75 -4.00 -20.51
CA THR A 459 25.38 -3.88 -21.03
C THR A 459 25.08 -4.85 -22.18
N ILE A 460 23.95 -5.56 -22.06
CA ILE A 460 23.38 -6.42 -23.09
C ILE A 460 22.14 -5.76 -23.70
N GLY A 461 22.08 -5.73 -25.02
CA GLY A 461 20.91 -5.34 -25.80
C GLY A 461 20.03 -6.53 -26.10
N ILE A 462 18.75 -6.45 -25.75
CA ILE A 462 17.71 -7.38 -26.21
C ILE A 462 17.03 -6.74 -27.42
N TYR A 463 17.18 -7.36 -28.59
CA TYR A 463 16.68 -6.88 -29.88
C TYR A 463 15.31 -7.49 -30.19
N PHE A 464 14.35 -6.65 -30.53
CA PHE A 464 12.98 -7.01 -30.89
C PHE A 464 12.76 -6.84 -32.40
N PRO A 465 13.05 -7.87 -33.23
CA PRO A 465 12.96 -7.75 -34.69
C PRO A 465 11.52 -7.51 -35.20
N ASN A 466 10.51 -7.89 -34.42
CA ASN A 466 9.10 -7.68 -34.75
C ASN A 466 8.50 -6.38 -34.18
N GLY A 467 9.30 -5.57 -33.50
CA GLY A 467 8.89 -4.36 -32.80
C GLY A 467 8.43 -4.62 -31.36
N LEU A 468 8.68 -3.65 -30.48
CA LEU A 468 8.29 -3.74 -29.07
C LEU A 468 6.87 -3.20 -28.91
N THR A 469 5.93 -4.06 -28.48
CA THR A 469 4.56 -3.62 -28.20
C THR A 469 4.55 -2.70 -26.97
N ALA A 470 3.67 -1.69 -26.95
CA ALA A 470 3.55 -0.78 -25.80
C ALA A 470 3.30 -1.54 -24.48
N PHE A 471 2.54 -2.63 -24.55
CA PHE A 471 2.28 -3.52 -23.43
C PHE A 471 3.52 -4.35 -23.02
N GLY A 472 4.28 -4.86 -24.00
CA GLY A 472 5.54 -5.58 -23.75
C GLY A 472 6.59 -4.68 -23.08
N LYS A 473 6.66 -3.40 -23.48
CA LYS A 473 7.53 -2.39 -22.86
C LYS A 473 7.17 -2.19 -21.38
N THR A 474 5.89 -1.99 -21.06
CA THR A 474 5.44 -1.82 -19.67
C THR A 474 5.71 -3.05 -18.79
N VAL A 475 5.69 -4.25 -19.35
CA VAL A 475 5.99 -5.49 -18.62
C VAL A 475 7.49 -5.64 -18.37
N LEU A 476 8.31 -5.39 -19.39
CA LEU A 476 9.77 -5.57 -19.33
C LEU A 476 10.49 -4.43 -18.59
N GLU A 477 9.89 -3.25 -18.48
CA GLU A 477 10.40 -2.12 -17.69
C GLU A 477 10.07 -2.22 -16.19
N LYS A 478 9.27 -3.21 -15.77
CA LYS A 478 9.05 -3.45 -14.33
C LYS A 478 10.37 -3.79 -13.63
N PRO A 479 10.66 -3.18 -12.47
CA PRO A 479 11.94 -3.38 -11.76
C PRO A 479 12.19 -4.86 -11.43
N ASP A 480 11.17 -5.61 -11.03
CA ASP A 480 11.28 -7.04 -10.71
C ASP A 480 11.67 -7.88 -11.94
N THR A 481 11.09 -7.56 -13.11
CA THR A 481 11.35 -8.27 -14.37
C THR A 481 12.75 -7.95 -14.90
N LYS A 482 13.15 -6.69 -14.81
CA LYS A 482 14.49 -6.24 -15.22
C LYS A 482 15.57 -6.88 -14.35
N MET A 483 15.39 -6.90 -13.02
CA MET A 483 16.34 -7.50 -12.09
C MET A 483 16.46 -9.01 -12.28
N GLU A 484 15.36 -9.69 -12.59
CA GLU A 484 15.39 -11.12 -12.91
C GLU A 484 16.15 -11.41 -14.22
N LEU A 485 15.88 -10.65 -15.28
CA LEU A 485 16.58 -10.82 -16.54
C LEU A 485 18.07 -10.46 -16.42
N GLU A 486 18.43 -9.44 -15.66
CA GLU A 486 19.82 -9.04 -15.40
C GLU A 486 20.58 -10.14 -14.66
N LYS A 487 19.94 -10.79 -13.69
CA LYS A 487 20.52 -11.93 -12.96
C LYS A 487 20.78 -13.12 -13.88
N GLU A 488 19.81 -13.50 -14.71
CA GLU A 488 19.94 -14.64 -15.62
C GLU A 488 20.97 -14.37 -16.74
N LEU A 489 21.01 -13.15 -17.29
CA LEU A 489 22.02 -12.77 -18.27
C LEU A 489 23.43 -12.64 -17.67
N SER A 490 23.53 -12.19 -16.42
CA SER A 490 24.82 -12.17 -15.70
C SER A 490 25.36 -13.58 -15.46
N MET A 491 24.49 -14.58 -15.28
CA MET A 491 24.90 -15.99 -15.21
C MET A 491 25.37 -16.55 -16.57
N ILE A 492 24.72 -16.15 -17.68
CA ILE A 492 25.11 -16.59 -19.03
C ILE A 492 26.47 -16.01 -19.43
N TYR A 493 26.75 -14.75 -19.10
CA TYR A 493 27.98 -14.04 -19.47
C TYR A 493 29.09 -14.12 -18.40
N GLY A 494 28.77 -14.59 -17.19
CA GLY A 494 29.74 -14.75 -16.09
C GLY A 494 30.26 -13.42 -15.51
N LYS A 495 29.56 -12.31 -15.75
CA LYS A 495 29.87 -10.94 -15.28
C LYS A 495 28.57 -10.18 -15.02
N GLU A 496 28.61 -9.13 -14.21
CA GLU A 496 27.43 -8.27 -13.98
C GLU A 496 27.05 -7.54 -15.27
N MET A 497 25.81 -7.74 -15.73
CA MET A 497 25.29 -7.19 -16.97
C MET A 497 23.98 -6.44 -16.74
N LYS A 498 23.90 -5.22 -17.26
CA LYS A 498 22.66 -4.42 -17.32
C LYS A 498 21.93 -4.64 -18.64
N ILE A 499 20.61 -4.47 -18.65
CA ILE A 499 19.81 -4.69 -19.86
C ILE A 499 19.34 -3.39 -20.49
N LYS A 500 19.43 -3.32 -21.82
CA LYS A 500 18.78 -2.31 -22.67
C LYS A 500 17.86 -2.99 -23.69
N LEU A 501 16.62 -2.54 -23.81
CA LEU A 501 15.66 -3.03 -24.81
C LEU A 501 15.82 -2.20 -26.10
N ILE A 502 15.98 -2.87 -27.26
CA ILE A 502 16.19 -2.22 -28.56
C ILE A 502 15.08 -2.65 -29.53
N ASP A 503 14.34 -1.68 -30.06
CA ASP A 503 13.28 -1.86 -31.04
C ASP A 503 13.78 -1.52 -32.45
N GLU A 504 13.94 -2.52 -33.32
CA GLU A 504 14.40 -2.33 -34.72
C GLU A 504 13.36 -1.64 -35.61
N LYS A 505 12.07 -1.61 -35.25
CA LYS A 505 11.03 -0.87 -36.00
C LYS A 505 10.97 0.61 -35.64
N ALA A 506 11.51 1.01 -34.48
CA ALA A 506 11.60 2.41 -34.10
C ALA A 506 12.66 3.16 -34.92
N GLU A 507 13.75 2.51 -35.32
CA GLU A 507 14.80 3.11 -36.17
C GLU A 507 14.30 3.45 -37.59
N ILE A 508 13.40 2.64 -38.17
CA ILE A 508 12.83 2.88 -39.51
C ILE A 508 11.89 4.11 -39.56
N LYS A 509 11.37 4.57 -38.42
CA LYS A 509 10.47 5.74 -38.35
C LYS A 509 11.19 7.07 -38.11
N VAL A 510 12.44 7.06 -37.65
CA VAL A 510 13.16 8.29 -37.30
C VAL A 510 13.91 8.88 -38.51
N GLU A 511 14.34 8.08 -39.48
CA GLU A 511 15.01 8.59 -40.70
C GLU A 511 14.06 9.23 -41.74
N ASN A 512 12.75 8.94 -41.69
CA ASN A 512 11.80 9.46 -42.70
C ASN A 512 11.14 10.80 -42.30
N ASN A 513 11.01 11.11 -41.01
CA ASN A 513 10.26 12.30 -40.57
C ASN A 513 11.06 13.61 -40.63
N THR A 514 12.40 13.57 -40.56
CA THR A 514 13.23 14.79 -40.70
C THR A 514 13.28 15.28 -42.14
N ASN A 515 13.33 14.36 -43.11
CA ASN A 515 13.37 14.70 -44.53
C ASN A 515 12.03 15.25 -45.05
N GLU A 516 10.88 14.82 -44.52
CA GLU A 516 9.57 15.32 -44.95
C GLU A 516 9.29 16.76 -44.48
N ILE A 517 9.68 17.12 -43.25
CA ILE A 517 9.51 18.49 -42.72
C ILE A 517 10.49 19.46 -43.39
N GLU A 518 11.73 19.05 -43.64
CA GLU A 518 12.71 19.85 -44.40
C GLU A 518 12.30 20.06 -45.86
N ASN A 519 11.67 19.06 -46.49
CA ASN A 519 11.17 19.19 -47.86
C ASN A 519 9.92 20.08 -47.93
N LEU A 520 9.00 19.99 -46.96
CA LEU A 520 7.82 20.88 -46.87
C LEU A 520 8.22 22.34 -46.59
N ALA A 521 9.23 22.57 -45.74
CA ALA A 521 9.71 23.91 -45.44
C ALA A 521 10.40 24.57 -46.65
N LYS A 522 11.10 23.77 -47.49
CA LYS A 522 11.71 24.23 -48.75
C LYS A 522 10.68 24.52 -49.84
N GLU A 523 9.58 23.79 -49.91
CA GLU A 523 8.48 24.09 -50.86
C GLU A 523 7.69 25.35 -50.47
N MET A 524 7.70 25.74 -49.19
CA MET A 524 6.91 26.86 -48.67
C MET A 524 7.71 28.14 -48.38
N ASP A 525 9.02 28.13 -48.60
CA ASP A 525 9.95 29.26 -48.42
C ASP A 525 9.89 29.91 -47.02
N ILE A 526 9.84 29.07 -45.97
CA ILE A 526 9.79 29.51 -44.56
C ILE A 526 11.12 29.19 -43.86
N PRO A 527 11.85 30.17 -43.29
CA PRO A 527 13.08 29.92 -42.56
C PRO A 527 12.79 29.35 -41.15
N ILE A 528 13.30 28.16 -40.86
CA ILE A 528 13.21 27.52 -39.54
C ILE A 528 14.53 27.74 -38.78
N GLN A 529 14.49 28.43 -37.64
CA GLN A 529 15.55 28.41 -36.63
C GLN A 529 15.19 27.38 -35.56
N ILE A 530 16.00 26.32 -35.44
CA ILE A 530 15.91 25.35 -34.35
C ILE A 530 16.72 25.92 -33.18
N ILE A 531 16.08 26.12 -32.03
CA ILE A 531 16.74 26.42 -30.75
C ILE A 531 16.68 25.13 -29.94
N ASP A 532 17.86 24.55 -29.65
CA ASP A 532 17.98 23.39 -28.77
C ASP A 532 17.94 23.85 -27.30
N GLU A 533 17.02 23.29 -26.49
CA GLU A 533 17.06 23.31 -25.01
C GLU A 533 17.53 21.96 -24.46
#